data_AF-K9ZD07-F1
#
_entry.id   AF-K9ZD07-F1
#
_cell.length_a   1.000
_cell.length_b   1.000
_cell.length_c   1.000
_cell.angle_alpha   90.00
_cell.angle_beta   90.00
_cell.angle_gamma   90.00
#
_symmetry.space_group_name_H-M   'P 1'
#
loop_
_entity.id
_entity.type
_entity.pdbx_description
1 polymer ?
#
loop_
_entity_poly.entity_id
_entity_poly.type
_entity_poly.pdbx_seq_one_letter_code
_entity_poly.pdbx_strand_id
1 'polypeptide(L)' 'MTIQLQLKPEIEARLFAEAAAKGVSVEVYLESLIENSLASQEDWEAALTDLINSPAFTLAPPLSDAAISRESIYR' A
#
# COMPACT_ATOMS: atom_id res chain seq x y z
N MET A 1 3.47 -21.36 12.98
CA MET A 1 4.95 -21.40 13.04
C MET A 1 5.39 -20.28 13.97
N THR A 2 6.43 -20.47 14.78
CA THR A 2 6.91 -19.43 15.70
C THR A 2 8.23 -18.86 15.19
N ILE A 3 8.36 -17.53 15.23
CA ILE A 3 9.55 -16.80 14.83
C ILE A 3 10.08 -16.07 16.07
N GLN A 4 11.39 -16.13 16.31
CA GLN A 4 12.03 -15.34 17.36
C GLN A 4 12.62 -14.08 16.73
N LEU A 5 12.22 -12.92 17.22
CA LEU A 5 12.70 -11.62 16.75
C LEU A 5 13.49 -10.94 17.88
N GLN A 6 14.77 -10.66 17.64
CA GLN A 6 15.57 -9.86 18.56
C GLN A 6 15.53 -8.40 18.11
N LEU A 7 14.98 -7.55 18.97
CA LEU A 7 14.83 -6.12 18.72
C LEU A 7 15.77 -5.32 19.60
N LYS A 8 15.98 -4.06 19.22
CA LYS A 8 16.64 -3.10 20.12
C LYS A 8 15.68 -2.77 21.28
N PRO A 9 16.19 -2.54 22.49
CA PRO A 9 15.37 -2.29 23.67
C PRO A 9 14.46 -1.06 23.53
N GLU A 10 14.88 -0.05 22.76
CA GLU A 10 14.08 1.13 22.44
C GLU A 10 12.81 0.79 21.62
N ILE A 11 12.91 -0.20 20.72
CA ILE A 11 11.81 -0.62 19.84
C ILE A 11 10.85 -1.52 20.60
N GLU A 12 11.37 -2.42 21.43
CA GLU A 12 10.55 -3.26 22.32
C GLU A 12 9.68 -2.40 23.23
N ALA A 13 10.28 -1.43 23.93
CA ALA A 13 9.55 -0.54 24.82
C ALA A 13 8.41 0.22 24.09
N ARG A 14 8.68 0.67 22.86
CA ARG A 14 7.66 1.33 22.02
C ARG A 14 6.54 0.39 21.61
N LEU A 15 6.87 -0.84 21.19
CA LEU A 15 5.89 -1.87 20.83
C LEU A 15 4.96 -2.19 22.00
N PHE A 16 5.51 -2.37 23.20
CA PHE A 16 4.71 -2.58 24.41
C PHE A 16 3.82 -1.38 24.74
N ALA A 17 4.33 -0.16 24.62
CA ALA A 17 3.56 1.05 24.87
C ALA A 17 2.40 1.23 23.86
N GLU A 18 2.64 0.99 22.58
CA GLU A 18 1.61 1.06 21.53
C GLU A 18 0.56 -0.04 21.69
N ALA A 19 0.96 -1.28 22.00
CA ALA A 19 0.04 -2.37 22.28
C ALA A 19 -0.84 -2.07 23.49
N ALA A 20 -0.24 -1.56 24.58
CA ALA A 20 -0.97 -1.14 25.78
C ALA A 20 -1.93 0.03 25.50
N ALA A 21 -1.52 1.01 24.70
CA ALA A 21 -2.39 2.13 24.31
C ALA A 21 -3.60 1.67 23.48
N LYS A 22 -3.43 0.61 22.68
CA LYS A 22 -4.51 -0.03 21.92
C LYS A 22 -5.28 -1.08 22.72
N GLY A 23 -4.88 -1.38 23.96
CA GLY A 23 -5.53 -2.37 24.83
C GLY A 23 -5.38 -3.82 24.36
N VAL A 24 -4.36 -4.12 23.54
CA VAL A 24 -4.10 -5.45 22.99
C VAL A 24 -2.76 -5.99 23.51
N SER A 25 -2.54 -7.31 23.41
CA SER A 25 -1.22 -7.88 23.69
C SER A 25 -0.22 -7.45 22.61
N VAL A 26 1.07 -7.42 22.97
CA VAL A 26 2.15 -7.08 22.03
C VAL A 26 2.17 -8.03 20.83
N GLU A 27 1.79 -9.29 21.04
CA GLU A 27 1.77 -10.35 20.03
C GLU A 27 0.72 -10.04 18.96
N VAL A 28 -0.51 -9.73 19.39
CA VAL A 28 -1.63 -9.36 18.50
C VAL A 28 -1.32 -8.06 17.77
N TYR A 29 -0.67 -7.12 18.46
CA TYR A 29 -0.25 -5.87 17.83
C TYR A 29 0.80 -6.10 16.74
N LEU A 30 1.79 -6.96 17.01
CA LEU A 30 2.84 -7.30 16.07
C LEU A 30 2.29 -8.04 14.85
N GLU A 31 1.37 -8.99 15.07
CA GLU A 31 0.69 -9.72 14.00
C GLU A 31 -0.04 -8.76 13.06
N SER A 32 -0.87 -7.87 13.61
CA SER A 32 -1.60 -6.88 12.82
C SER A 32 -0.68 -5.92 12.06
N LEU A 33 0.45 -5.51 12.65
CA LEU A 33 1.45 -4.68 11.95
C LEU A 33 2.08 -5.42 10.77
N ILE A 34 2.40 -6.70 10.95
CA ILE A 34 2.98 -7.54 9.88
C ILE A 34 1.95 -7.75 8.76
N GLU A 35 0.72 -8.11 9.11
CA GLU A 35 -0.38 -8.28 8.14
C GLU A 35 -0.63 -7.00 7.35
N ASN A 36 -0.69 -5.85 8.02
CA ASN A 36 -0.88 -4.56 7.36
C ASN A 36 0.33 -4.18 6.50
N SER A 37 1.55 -4.49 6.92
CA SER A 37 2.75 -4.25 6.10
C SER A 37 2.78 -5.13 4.84
N LEU A 38 2.29 -6.36 4.92
CA LEU A 38 2.19 -7.27 3.78
C LEU A 38 1.03 -6.89 2.85
N ALA A 39 -0.10 -6.45 3.42
CA ALA A 39 -1.25 -5.95 2.66
C ALA A 39 -0.98 -4.61 1.99
N SER A 40 -0.13 -3.77 2.59
CA SER A 40 0.29 -2.47 2.05
C SER A 40 1.31 -2.59 0.91
N GLN A 41 1.69 -3.80 0.53
CA GLN A 41 2.28 -4.03 -0.78
C GLN A 41 1.14 -3.94 -1.80
N GLU A 42 0.67 -2.72 -2.06
CA GLU A 42 -0.25 -2.44 -3.17
C GLU A 42 0.35 -3.10 -4.40
N ASP A 43 -0.33 -4.14 -4.88
CA ASP A 43 0.03 -4.81 -6.12
C ASP A 43 -0.38 -3.85 -7.24
N TRP A 44 0.48 -2.85 -7.46
CA TRP A 44 0.31 -1.83 -8.48
C TRP A 44 0.14 -2.46 -9.85
N GLU A 45 0.71 -3.65 -10.06
CA GLU A 45 0.56 -4.41 -11.29
C GLU A 45 -0.87 -4.94 -11.44
N ALA A 46 -1.46 -5.51 -10.38
CA ALA A 46 -2.87 -5.92 -10.36
C ALA A 46 -3.83 -4.73 -10.48
N ALA A 47 -3.57 -3.63 -9.76
CA ALA A 47 -4.39 -2.42 -9.83
C ALA A 47 -4.33 -1.76 -11.23
N LEU A 48 -3.15 -1.70 -11.84
CA LEU A 48 -2.97 -1.22 -13.20
C LEU A 48 -3.64 -2.15 -14.22
N THR A 49 -3.54 -3.46 -14.02
CA THR A 49 -4.19 -4.45 -14.89
C THR A 49 -5.72 -4.33 -14.82
N ASP A 50 -6.29 -4.14 -13.64
CA ASP A 50 -7.73 -3.89 -13.48
C ASP A 50 -8.16 -2.59 -14.18
N LEU A 51 -7.37 -1.52 -14.01
CA LEU A 51 -7.61 -0.24 -14.67
C LEU A 51 -7.61 -0.36 -16.20
N ILE A 52 -6.57 -0.99 -16.79
CA ILE A 52 -6.45 -1.19 -18.24
C ILE A 52 -7.63 -1.99 -18.80
N ASN A 53 -8.10 -3.00 -18.06
CA ASN A 53 -9.23 -3.84 -18.48
C ASN A 53 -10.59 -3.19 -18.20
N SER A 54 -10.63 -2.02 -17.57
CA SER A 54 -11.89 -1.35 -17.26
C SER A 54 -12.60 -0.84 -18.52
N PRO A 55 -13.95 -0.87 -18.54
CA PRO A 55 -14.73 -0.37 -19.68
C PRO A 55 -14.62 1.14 -19.89
N ALA A 56 -13.97 1.87 -18.98
CA ALA A 56 -13.73 3.31 -19.14
C ALA A 56 -12.86 3.62 -20.36
N PHE A 57 -11.92 2.73 -20.71
CA PHE A 57 -11.02 2.91 -21.85
C PHE A 57 -11.58 2.41 -23.18
N THR A 58 -12.63 1.59 -23.19
CA THR A 58 -13.28 1.13 -24.42
C THR A 58 -14.32 2.11 -24.97
N LEU A 59 -14.84 3.01 -24.12
CA LEU A 59 -15.86 3.99 -24.49
C LEU A 59 -15.26 5.34 -24.93
N ALA A 60 -14.00 5.62 -24.56
CA ALA A 60 -13.36 6.90 -24.87
C ALA A 60 -12.77 6.88 -26.30
N PRO A 61 -13.03 7.92 -27.12
CA PRO A 61 -12.35 8.05 -28.41
C PRO A 61 -10.85 8.27 -28.21
N PRO A 62 -9.99 7.80 -29.15
CA PRO A 62 -8.56 8.04 -29.07
C PRO A 62 -8.26 9.54 -29.12
N LEU A 63 -7.26 9.97 -28.35
CA LEU A 63 -6.79 11.35 -28.37
C LEU A 63 -6.16 11.66 -29.73
N SER A 64 -6.47 12.84 -30.27
CA SER A 64 -5.80 13.36 -31.47
C SER A 64 -4.35 13.73 -31.18
N ASP A 65 -3.44 13.62 -32.16
CA ASP A 65 -2.04 14.02 -32.02
C ASP A 65 -1.85 15.45 -31.46
N ALA A 66 -2.73 16.37 -31.84
CA ALA A 66 -2.70 17.74 -31.33
C ALA A 66 -2.94 17.82 -29.80
N ALA A 67 -3.76 16.92 -29.25
CA ALA A 67 -4.10 16.89 -27.82
C ALA A 67 -2.97 16.32 -26.95
N ILE A 68 -2.09 15.49 -27.53
CA ILE A 68 -0.92 14.91 -26.84
C ILE A 68 0.37 15.70 -27.17
N SER A 69 0.27 16.77 -27.96
CA SER A 69 1.42 17.62 -28.27
C SER A 69 1.96 18.27 -26.99
N ARG A 70 3.29 18.39 -26.92
CA ARG A 70 3.99 19.05 -25.81
C ARG A 70 3.46 20.47 -25.57
N GLU A 71 3.11 21.19 -26.63
CA GLU A 71 2.55 22.55 -26.55
C GLU A 71 1.13 22.58 -25.95
N SER A 72 0.37 21.48 -26.03
CA SER A 72 -0.97 21.35 -25.44
C SER A 72 -0.93 20.97 -23.96
N ILE A 73 0.11 20.26 -23.51
CA ILE A 73 0.24 19.77 -22.12
C ILE A 73 0.76 20.86 -21.17
N TYR A 74 1.62 21.77 -21.66
CA TYR A 74 2.27 22.81 -20.86
C TYR A 74 1.67 24.22 -21.05
N ARG A 75 0.45 24.30 -21.57
CA ARG A 75 -0.27 25.57 -21.76
C ARG A 75 -1.13 25.92 -20.55
#